data_AF-U6M269-F1
#
_entry.id   AF-U6M269-F1
#
_cell.length_a   1.000
_cell.length_b   1.000
_cell.length_c   1.000
_cell.angle_alpha   90.00
_cell.angle_beta   90.00
_cell.angle_gamma   90.00
#
_symmetry.space_group_name_H-M   'P 1'
#
loop_
_entity.id
_entity.type
_entity.pdbx_description
1 polymer ?
#
loop_
_entity_poly.entity_id
_entity_poly.type
_entity_poly.pdbx_seq_one_letter_code
_entity_poly.pdbx_strand_id
1 'polypeptide(L)'
;MGGDSSSSSNPLLCDSDDESPSLQDKQQQQQQQQQQQTGEGPLKKSRTNGTNGSSNSAAAAADAAVKPNPSAAAAAAAAAAAAAAAEGHFTGRVVKEGDLVVLRDFAASSAADVIREVAANSSTFEQRTAFSKQKYIIKKAKSGLRNDYLSCMLHRLCLSPGQRVIALDHALGLPTAGVLLRLGGQGRLFRLLESGAVGDKALRDMALPEALLSCLTDINLDQGLHVNVCSSQLLKVLEDRHKGITPKESEEGAPGGPLKEEAGPSEGAQQTPEQRSERMQQEHQRPDGQAAMKALEEIEAGGGIDGFVAAVSPYKARRPQGDSSSSTAEVFGKLVHNAMLIAYKFLKPGACIRVHTSRDQGDPKGHK
;
A
#
# COMPACT_ATOMS: atom_id res chain seq x y z
N MET A 1 -22.85 66.87 -14.43
CA MET A 1 -23.25 66.60 -15.82
C MET A 1 -22.53 65.32 -16.19
N GLY A 2 -23.12 64.12 -16.20
CA GLY A 2 -24.45 63.73 -16.64
C GLY A 2 -24.25 62.75 -17.80
N GLY A 3 -24.85 61.55 -17.76
CA GLY A 3 -24.91 60.65 -18.91
C GLY A 3 -24.85 59.17 -18.56
N ASP A 4 -26.04 58.56 -18.49
CA ASP A 4 -26.38 57.18 -18.16
C ASP A 4 -26.10 56.13 -19.27
N SER A 5 -26.37 54.86 -18.90
CA SER A 5 -26.92 53.75 -19.73
C SER A 5 -25.87 52.81 -20.38
N SER A 6 -25.99 51.47 -20.41
CA SER A 6 -27.08 50.52 -20.13
C SER A 6 -26.61 49.06 -20.25
N SER A 7 -27.11 48.20 -19.34
CA SER A 7 -27.56 46.79 -19.47
C SER A 7 -27.01 45.80 -20.52
N SER A 8 -26.58 44.61 -20.05
CA SER A 8 -27.05 43.25 -20.44
C SER A 8 -26.32 42.23 -19.55
N SER A 9 -26.98 41.47 -18.66
CA SER A 9 -27.85 40.29 -18.86
C SER A 9 -27.16 39.12 -19.56
N ASN A 10 -26.50 38.23 -18.80
CA ASN A 10 -26.10 36.89 -19.25
C ASN A 10 -27.00 35.84 -18.57
N PRO A 11 -27.68 34.97 -19.33
CA PRO A 11 -28.57 33.95 -18.78
C PRO A 11 -27.82 32.65 -18.45
N LEU A 12 -28.37 31.99 -17.43
CA LEU A 12 -28.21 30.59 -17.05
C LEU A 12 -28.28 29.64 -18.25
N LEU A 13 -27.36 28.67 -18.32
CA LEU A 13 -27.54 27.33 -18.91
C LEU A 13 -26.42 26.42 -18.38
N CYS A 14 -26.73 25.61 -17.37
CA CYS A 14 -25.93 24.45 -16.96
C CYS A 14 -26.65 23.21 -17.50
N ASP A 15 -26.21 22.70 -18.65
CA ASP A 15 -26.57 21.37 -19.12
C ASP A 15 -25.76 20.35 -18.31
N SER A 16 -26.47 19.52 -17.54
CA SER A 16 -25.92 18.35 -16.84
C SER A 16 -26.19 17.12 -17.70
N ASP A 17 -25.17 16.62 -18.38
CA ASP A 17 -25.23 15.34 -19.09
C ASP A 17 -25.17 14.19 -18.07
N ASP A 18 -26.36 13.69 -17.72
CA ASP A 18 -26.56 12.46 -16.95
C ASP A 18 -26.50 11.26 -17.94
N GLU A 19 -25.29 10.72 -18.17
CA GLU A 19 -25.12 9.48 -18.93
C GLU A 19 -25.60 8.28 -18.11
N SER A 20 -26.91 8.07 -18.14
CA SER A 20 -27.52 6.81 -17.74
C SER A 20 -27.12 5.71 -18.73
N PRO A 21 -26.62 4.55 -18.25
CA PRO A 21 -26.19 3.46 -19.12
C PRO A 21 -27.32 3.00 -20.03
N SER A 22 -27.02 2.89 -21.32
CA SER A 22 -27.98 2.54 -22.35
C SER A 22 -28.68 1.21 -22.03
N LEU A 23 -29.95 1.09 -22.40
CA LEU A 23 -30.73 -0.15 -22.25
C LEU A 23 -30.04 -1.36 -22.91
N GLN A 24 -29.16 -1.12 -23.87
CA GLN A 24 -28.40 -2.14 -24.59
C GLN A 24 -27.31 -2.78 -23.71
N ASP A 25 -26.66 -1.99 -22.85
CA ASP A 25 -25.63 -2.49 -21.93
C ASP A 25 -26.23 -3.35 -20.80
N LYS A 26 -27.42 -2.97 -20.31
CA LYS A 26 -28.16 -3.77 -19.33
C LYS A 26 -28.60 -5.13 -19.91
N GLN A 27 -28.94 -5.17 -21.20
CA GLN A 27 -29.37 -6.42 -21.84
C GLN A 27 -28.19 -7.37 -22.10
N GLN A 28 -27.01 -6.85 -22.44
CA GLN A 28 -25.81 -7.66 -22.65
C GLN A 28 -25.27 -8.23 -21.33
N GLN A 29 -25.36 -7.48 -20.23
CA GLN A 29 -24.94 -7.94 -18.91
C GLN A 29 -25.88 -9.03 -18.34
N GLN A 30 -27.17 -9.01 -18.69
CA GLN A 30 -28.13 -10.03 -18.27
C GLN A 30 -27.96 -11.36 -19.03
N GLN A 31 -27.54 -11.32 -20.31
CA GLN A 31 -27.23 -12.54 -21.07
C GLN A 31 -25.99 -13.28 -20.55
N GLN A 32 -24.97 -12.58 -20.04
CA GLN A 32 -23.79 -13.23 -19.48
C GLN A 32 -24.05 -13.94 -18.14
N GLN A 33 -25.03 -13.49 -17.35
CA GLN A 33 -25.39 -14.17 -16.10
C GLN A 33 -26.20 -15.45 -16.34
N GLN A 34 -27.01 -15.53 -17.41
CA GLN A 34 -27.77 -16.75 -17.72
C GLN A 34 -26.90 -17.89 -18.26
N GLN A 35 -25.78 -17.61 -18.91
CA GLN A 35 -24.85 -18.65 -19.38
C GLN A 35 -24.03 -19.31 -18.26
N GLN A 36 -23.94 -18.69 -17.08
CA GLN A 36 -23.22 -19.27 -15.93
C GLN A 36 -24.10 -20.20 -15.10
N GLN A 37 -25.43 -20.17 -15.26
CA GLN A 37 -26.36 -21.00 -14.49
C GLN A 37 -26.82 -22.27 -15.21
N THR A 38 -26.57 -22.41 -16.51
CA THR A 38 -26.94 -23.60 -17.30
C THR A 38 -25.84 -24.67 -17.40
N GLY A 39 -24.73 -24.51 -16.66
CA GLY A 39 -23.53 -25.34 -16.78
C GLY A 39 -23.37 -26.51 -15.82
N GLU A 40 -24.37 -26.90 -15.03
CA GLU A 40 -24.29 -28.09 -14.17
C GLU A 40 -25.20 -29.21 -14.68
N GLY A 41 -24.61 -30.10 -15.49
CA GLY A 41 -25.18 -31.37 -15.93
C GLY A 41 -24.21 -32.54 -15.68
N PRO A 42 -24.72 -33.77 -15.48
CA PRO A 42 -24.05 -34.80 -14.70
C PRO A 42 -22.94 -35.54 -15.46
N LEU A 43 -21.85 -35.81 -14.72
CA LEU A 43 -20.68 -36.59 -15.12
C LEU A 43 -21.06 -37.98 -15.68
N LYS A 44 -20.70 -38.25 -16.94
CA LYS A 44 -20.55 -39.62 -17.49
C LYS A 44 -19.26 -39.77 -18.31
N LYS A 45 -18.58 -40.89 -18.05
CA LYS A 45 -17.34 -41.38 -18.69
C LYS A 45 -17.59 -41.94 -20.10
N SER A 46 -16.68 -41.69 -21.05
CA SER A 46 -16.15 -42.63 -22.09
C SER A 46 -15.27 -41.86 -23.11
N ARG A 47 -13.98 -42.19 -23.33
CA ARG A 47 -13.39 -43.24 -24.19
C ARG A 47 -13.13 -42.79 -25.66
N THR A 48 -11.83 -42.54 -25.93
CA THR A 48 -10.94 -42.73 -27.12
C THR A 48 -11.37 -42.47 -28.58
N ASN A 49 -10.43 -41.82 -29.28
CA ASN A 49 -9.94 -41.95 -30.68
C ASN A 49 -10.77 -41.41 -31.87
N GLY A 50 -10.11 -40.60 -32.71
CA GLY A 50 -10.54 -40.30 -34.08
C GLY A 50 -9.82 -39.12 -34.74
N THR A 51 -9.04 -39.42 -35.78
CA THR A 51 -8.09 -38.62 -36.58
C THR A 51 -8.68 -37.66 -37.63
N ASN A 52 -7.83 -36.70 -38.04
CA ASN A 52 -7.66 -36.05 -39.37
C ASN A 52 -8.65 -34.99 -39.89
N GLY A 53 -8.07 -33.88 -40.37
CA GLY A 53 -8.68 -32.92 -41.29
C GLY A 53 -7.82 -31.67 -41.49
N SER A 54 -7.11 -31.61 -42.62
CA SER A 54 -6.22 -30.53 -43.07
C SER A 54 -6.90 -29.75 -44.22
N SER A 55 -6.74 -28.42 -44.30
CA SER A 55 -6.43 -27.71 -45.57
C SER A 55 -6.42 -26.17 -45.44
N ASN A 56 -5.52 -25.58 -46.23
CA ASN A 56 -5.09 -24.18 -46.38
C ASN A 56 -6.14 -23.21 -46.97
N SER A 57 -5.93 -21.89 -46.81
CA SER A 57 -5.59 -20.97 -47.93
C SER A 57 -5.50 -19.49 -47.50
N ALA A 58 -4.57 -18.78 -48.15
CA ALA A 58 -4.21 -17.37 -48.02
C ALA A 58 -5.09 -16.42 -48.86
N ALA A 59 -5.00 -15.10 -48.61
CA ALA A 59 -4.85 -14.00 -49.59
C ALA A 59 -4.94 -12.62 -48.91
N ALA A 60 -4.59 -11.56 -49.64
CA ALA A 60 -3.93 -10.34 -49.17
C ALA A 60 -4.75 -9.02 -49.32
N ALA A 61 -4.19 -7.99 -48.67
CA ALA A 61 -4.15 -6.54 -49.00
C ALA A 61 -5.44 -5.69 -49.06
N ALA A 62 -5.44 -4.57 -48.30
CA ALA A 62 -5.50 -3.21 -48.84
C ALA A 62 -5.27 -2.13 -47.76
N ASP A 63 -4.72 -1.02 -48.22
CA ASP A 63 -4.14 0.14 -47.53
C ASP A 63 -5.19 1.26 -47.32
N ALA A 64 -5.19 1.93 -46.16
CA ALA A 64 -5.84 3.22 -45.95
C ALA A 64 -5.33 3.89 -44.65
N ALA A 65 -4.49 4.91 -44.82
CA ALA A 65 -3.92 5.71 -43.74
C ALA A 65 -4.95 6.63 -43.05
N VAL A 66 -5.18 6.40 -41.76
CA VAL A 66 -5.90 7.30 -40.84
C VAL A 66 -4.97 7.63 -39.67
N LYS A 67 -4.72 8.92 -39.42
CA LYS A 67 -3.88 9.39 -38.31
C LYS A 67 -4.56 9.09 -36.96
N PRO A 68 -3.90 8.41 -36.00
CA PRO A 68 -4.57 8.05 -34.76
C PRO A 68 -4.38 9.08 -33.63
N ASN A 69 -5.45 9.21 -32.87
CA ASN A 69 -5.52 9.76 -31.52
C ASN A 69 -4.44 9.17 -30.59
N PRO A 70 -3.92 9.92 -29.60
CA PRO A 70 -2.81 9.51 -28.72
C PRO A 70 -3.09 8.28 -27.83
N SER A 71 -4.30 7.73 -27.85
CA SER A 71 -4.71 6.50 -27.15
C SER A 71 -4.37 5.20 -27.93
N ALA A 72 -4.31 5.23 -29.26
CA ALA A 72 -4.06 4.02 -30.06
C ALA A 72 -2.57 3.66 -30.17
N ALA A 73 -1.67 4.63 -30.00
CA ALA A 73 -0.22 4.41 -29.98
C ALA A 73 0.23 3.53 -28.80
N ALA A 74 -0.45 3.65 -27.65
CA ALA A 74 -0.22 2.81 -26.48
C ALA A 74 -0.68 1.35 -26.71
N ALA A 75 -1.80 1.16 -27.41
CA ALA A 75 -2.32 -0.17 -27.75
C ALA A 75 -1.46 -0.87 -28.81
N ALA A 76 -0.95 -0.15 -29.81
CA ALA A 76 -0.04 -0.69 -30.83
C ALA A 76 1.33 -1.09 -30.23
N ALA A 77 1.86 -0.30 -29.29
CA ALA A 77 3.09 -0.63 -28.57
C ALA A 77 2.93 -1.87 -27.65
N ALA A 78 1.75 -2.04 -27.04
CA ALA A 78 1.44 -3.23 -26.25
C ALA A 78 1.28 -4.48 -27.12
N ALA A 79 0.68 -4.35 -28.31
CA ALA A 79 0.57 -5.45 -29.27
C ALA A 79 1.94 -5.87 -29.85
N ALA A 80 2.83 -4.92 -30.13
CA ALA A 80 4.19 -5.22 -30.60
C ALA A 80 5.07 -5.88 -29.52
N ALA A 81 4.93 -5.46 -28.25
CA ALA A 81 5.62 -6.11 -27.13
C ALA A 81 5.10 -7.53 -26.85
N ALA A 82 3.80 -7.78 -27.06
CA ALA A 82 3.20 -9.10 -26.97
C ALA A 82 3.63 -10.02 -28.13
N ALA A 83 3.80 -9.48 -29.33
CA ALA A 83 4.31 -10.21 -30.49
C ALA A 83 5.80 -10.60 -30.31
N ALA A 84 6.64 -9.68 -29.81
CA ALA A 84 8.05 -9.97 -29.54
C ALA A 84 8.26 -11.02 -28.43
N ALA A 85 7.34 -11.11 -27.46
CA ALA A 85 7.35 -12.16 -26.45
C ALA A 85 6.88 -13.52 -26.98
N ALA A 86 6.07 -13.54 -28.04
CA ALA A 86 5.60 -14.75 -28.71
C ALA A 86 6.66 -15.38 -29.64
N GLU A 87 7.67 -14.61 -30.09
CA GLU A 87 8.74 -15.06 -30.99
C GLU A 87 9.93 -15.75 -30.30
N GLY A 88 9.83 -16.04 -28.99
CA GLY A 88 10.55 -17.17 -28.41
C GLY A 88 12.07 -17.04 -28.16
N HIS A 89 12.63 -15.85 -27.99
CA HIS A 89 13.99 -15.74 -27.44
C HIS A 89 13.98 -15.68 -25.90
N PHE A 90 13.82 -16.87 -25.30
CA PHE A 90 13.92 -17.11 -23.87
C PHE A 90 15.39 -17.35 -23.46
N THR A 91 15.91 -16.53 -22.55
CA THR A 91 17.28 -16.68 -21.99
C THR A 91 17.29 -17.01 -20.49
N GLY A 92 16.12 -17.27 -19.90
CA GLY A 92 15.99 -17.65 -18.49
C GLY A 92 16.35 -19.11 -18.24
N ARG A 93 16.74 -19.44 -17.01
CA ARG A 93 17.01 -20.83 -16.61
C ARG A 93 15.69 -21.49 -16.18
N VAL A 94 15.24 -22.54 -16.86
CA VAL A 94 14.08 -23.32 -16.41
C VAL A 94 14.48 -24.13 -15.18
N VAL A 95 13.73 -24.00 -14.08
CA VAL A 95 13.94 -24.76 -12.84
C VAL A 95 12.92 -25.91 -12.77
N LYS A 96 13.33 -27.09 -12.31
CA LYS A 96 12.46 -28.27 -12.24
C LYS A 96 11.50 -28.15 -11.04
N GLU A 97 10.31 -28.70 -11.23
CA GLU A 97 9.29 -28.78 -10.18
C GLU A 97 9.83 -29.59 -8.99
N GLY A 98 9.98 -28.94 -7.83
CA GLY A 98 10.54 -29.52 -6.60
C GLY A 98 11.93 -29.00 -6.19
N ASP A 99 12.64 -28.27 -7.06
CA ASP A 99 13.93 -27.68 -6.71
C ASP A 99 13.77 -26.39 -5.89
N LEU A 100 14.43 -26.33 -4.72
CA LEU A 100 14.52 -25.14 -3.88
C LEU A 100 15.55 -24.18 -4.50
N VAL A 101 15.09 -23.13 -5.18
CA VAL A 101 15.95 -22.06 -5.70
C VAL A 101 16.56 -21.31 -4.53
N VAL A 102 17.84 -21.55 -4.26
CA VAL A 102 18.61 -20.72 -3.32
C VAL A 102 18.84 -19.37 -3.97
N LEU A 103 18.00 -18.38 -3.63
CA LEU A 103 17.96 -17.01 -4.17
C LEU A 103 19.18 -16.14 -3.79
N ARG A 104 20.33 -16.75 -3.46
CA ARG A 104 21.58 -16.00 -3.24
C ARG A 104 22.04 -15.29 -4.53
N ASP A 105 21.63 -15.78 -5.70
CA ASP A 105 21.96 -15.21 -7.01
C ASP A 105 20.98 -14.11 -7.48
N PHE A 106 19.86 -13.91 -6.77
CA PHE A 106 18.84 -12.92 -7.13
C PHE A 106 18.93 -11.61 -6.32
N ALA A 107 19.98 -11.43 -5.52
CA ALA A 107 20.23 -10.16 -4.84
C ALA A 107 20.42 -9.00 -5.84
N ALA A 108 20.72 -9.30 -7.11
CA ALA A 108 20.84 -8.34 -8.22
C ALA A 108 19.60 -8.26 -9.14
N SER A 109 18.64 -9.19 -9.02
CA SER A 109 17.48 -9.26 -9.92
C SER A 109 16.37 -8.30 -9.46
N SER A 110 15.74 -7.64 -10.41
CA SER A 110 14.64 -6.72 -10.13
C SER A 110 13.39 -7.49 -9.69
N ALA A 111 12.48 -6.83 -8.94
CA ALA A 111 11.17 -7.41 -8.63
C ALA A 111 10.38 -7.78 -9.92
N ALA A 112 10.68 -7.16 -11.06
CA ALA A 112 10.13 -7.53 -12.37
C ALA A 112 10.62 -8.90 -12.82
N ASP A 113 11.91 -9.17 -12.71
CA ASP A 113 12.51 -10.46 -13.08
C ASP A 113 11.92 -11.57 -12.24
N VAL A 114 11.73 -11.30 -10.96
CA VAL A 114 11.05 -12.20 -10.04
C VAL A 114 9.59 -12.43 -10.43
N ILE A 115 8.82 -11.38 -10.70
CA ILE A 115 7.41 -11.53 -11.09
C ILE A 115 7.30 -12.24 -12.45
N ARG A 116 8.19 -11.93 -13.40
CA ARG A 116 8.32 -12.63 -14.69
C ARG A 116 8.65 -14.09 -14.49
N GLU A 117 9.55 -14.42 -13.59
CA GLU A 117 9.96 -15.79 -13.33
C GLU A 117 8.87 -16.57 -12.56
N VAL A 118 8.17 -15.94 -11.62
CA VAL A 118 6.99 -16.52 -10.94
C VAL A 118 5.83 -16.72 -11.93
N ALA A 119 5.68 -15.82 -12.91
CA ALA A 119 4.71 -15.98 -13.99
C ALA A 119 5.12 -17.10 -14.95
N ALA A 120 6.40 -17.17 -15.33
CA ALA A 120 6.95 -18.20 -16.22
C ALA A 120 6.89 -19.60 -15.60
N ASN A 121 7.04 -19.72 -14.28
CA ASN A 121 6.91 -20.98 -13.55
C ASN A 121 5.46 -21.35 -13.20
N SER A 122 4.47 -20.54 -13.60
CA SER A 122 3.06 -20.83 -13.36
C SER A 122 2.42 -21.50 -14.58
N SER A 123 2.14 -22.80 -14.46
CA SER A 123 1.51 -23.61 -15.53
C SER A 123 0.15 -23.07 -16.01
N THR A 124 -0.57 -22.34 -15.16
CA THR A 124 -1.87 -21.73 -15.51
C THR A 124 -1.74 -20.29 -15.95
N PHE A 125 -0.58 -19.66 -15.84
CA PHE A 125 -0.45 -18.23 -16.15
C PHE A 125 -0.57 -17.98 -17.65
N GLU A 126 0.05 -18.81 -18.49
CA GLU A 126 0.00 -18.62 -19.94
C GLU A 126 -1.40 -18.82 -20.54
N GLN A 127 -2.21 -19.69 -19.94
CA GLN A 127 -3.58 -19.99 -20.37
C GLN A 127 -4.59 -18.89 -19.98
N ARG A 128 -4.19 -17.91 -19.17
CA ARG A 128 -5.07 -16.82 -18.74
C ARG A 128 -5.25 -15.80 -19.85
N THR A 129 -6.44 -15.20 -19.88
CA THR A 129 -6.70 -14.02 -20.72
C THR A 129 -5.74 -12.89 -20.37
N ALA A 130 -5.46 -12.00 -21.34
CA ALA A 130 -4.56 -10.85 -21.14
C ALA A 130 -4.93 -10.04 -19.90
N PHE A 131 -6.23 -9.78 -19.69
CA PHE A 131 -6.76 -9.11 -18.50
C PHE A 131 -6.44 -9.86 -17.20
N SER A 132 -6.55 -11.19 -17.20
CA SER A 132 -6.25 -12.04 -16.04
C SER A 132 -4.75 -12.14 -15.75
N LYS A 133 -3.88 -12.13 -16.78
CA LYS A 133 -2.42 -12.05 -16.64
C LYS A 133 -2.03 -10.72 -16.00
N GLN A 134 -2.57 -9.62 -16.50
CA GLN A 134 -2.31 -8.28 -15.96
C GLN A 134 -2.82 -8.14 -14.52
N LYS A 135 -4.03 -8.66 -14.22
CA LYS A 135 -4.55 -8.72 -12.85
C LYS A 135 -3.66 -9.56 -11.93
N TYR A 136 -3.08 -10.66 -12.41
CA TYR A 136 -2.16 -11.50 -11.64
C TYR A 136 -0.82 -10.79 -11.39
N ILE A 137 -0.25 -10.11 -12.38
CA ILE A 137 0.95 -9.28 -12.24
C ILE A 137 0.71 -8.15 -11.22
N ILE A 138 -0.39 -7.40 -11.38
CA ILE A 138 -0.78 -6.33 -10.44
C ILE A 138 -0.98 -6.91 -9.03
N LYS A 139 -1.58 -8.11 -8.90
CA LYS A 139 -1.78 -8.79 -7.62
C LYS A 139 -0.45 -9.21 -6.98
N LYS A 140 0.54 -9.64 -7.75
CA LYS A 140 1.88 -10.02 -7.25
C LYS A 140 2.72 -8.78 -6.92
N ALA A 141 2.61 -7.73 -7.73
CA ALA A 141 3.20 -6.42 -7.44
C ALA A 141 2.59 -5.78 -6.17
N LYS A 142 1.32 -6.07 -5.86
CA LYS A 142 0.59 -5.47 -4.72
C LYS A 142 1.11 -5.84 -3.32
N SER A 143 1.93 -6.87 -3.13
CA SER A 143 2.69 -7.00 -1.88
C SER A 143 4.18 -6.80 -2.10
N GLY A 144 4.71 -7.13 -3.28
CA GLY A 144 6.10 -6.89 -3.71
C GLY A 144 7.18 -7.63 -2.91
N LEU A 145 6.90 -7.96 -1.65
CA LEU A 145 7.81 -8.57 -0.72
C LEU A 145 7.86 -10.08 -0.97
N ARG A 146 8.95 -10.53 -1.59
CA ARG A 146 9.28 -11.95 -1.73
C ARG A 146 9.66 -12.53 -0.36
N ASN A 147 9.42 -13.82 -0.16
CA ASN A 147 9.59 -14.49 1.14
C ASN A 147 11.06 -14.46 1.64
N ASP A 148 12.03 -14.62 0.74
CA ASP A 148 13.46 -14.49 1.04
C ASP A 148 13.86 -13.08 1.46
N TYR A 149 13.28 -12.02 0.86
CA TYR A 149 13.52 -10.65 1.31
C TYR A 149 12.97 -10.44 2.72
N LEU A 150 11.76 -10.93 2.99
CA LEU A 150 11.19 -10.91 4.34
C LEU A 150 12.08 -11.66 5.32
N SER A 151 12.52 -12.89 4.97
CA SER A 151 13.41 -13.70 5.79
C SER A 151 14.74 -13.00 6.07
N CYS A 152 15.35 -12.38 5.05
CA CYS A 152 16.58 -11.61 5.17
C CYS A 152 16.40 -10.37 6.05
N MET A 153 15.29 -9.64 5.89
CA MET A 153 14.95 -8.49 6.74
C MET A 153 14.83 -8.91 8.21
N LEU A 154 14.04 -9.95 8.50
CA LEU A 154 13.81 -10.45 9.86
C LEU A 154 15.10 -11.02 10.49
N HIS A 155 15.92 -11.73 9.71
CA HIS A 155 17.21 -12.22 10.19
C HIS A 155 18.16 -11.07 10.54
N ARG A 156 18.26 -10.06 9.67
CA ARG A 156 19.13 -8.90 9.88
C ARG A 156 18.60 -7.89 10.91
N LEU A 157 17.35 -8.01 11.34
CA LEU A 157 16.83 -7.27 12.51
C LEU A 157 17.35 -7.85 13.82
N CYS A 158 17.93 -9.06 13.81
CA CYS A 158 18.47 -9.72 15.00
C CYS A 158 17.42 -9.86 16.13
N LEU A 159 16.17 -10.13 15.74
CA LEU A 159 15.06 -10.19 16.67
C LEU A 159 15.23 -11.30 17.70
N SER A 160 15.03 -10.93 18.96
CA SER A 160 15.07 -11.79 20.14
C SER A 160 13.80 -11.59 20.98
N PRO A 161 13.35 -12.60 21.73
CA PRO A 161 12.25 -12.46 22.68
C PRO A 161 12.48 -11.29 23.66
N GLY A 162 11.43 -10.55 23.97
CA GLY A 162 11.46 -9.40 24.90
C GLY A 162 11.78 -8.05 24.24
N GLN A 163 12.18 -8.05 22.97
CA GLN A 163 12.50 -6.81 22.25
C GLN A 163 11.26 -6.00 21.87
N ARG A 164 11.49 -4.71 21.60
CA ARG A 164 10.51 -3.72 21.21
C ARG A 164 10.78 -3.28 19.78
N VAL A 165 9.81 -3.45 18.89
CA VAL A 165 10.01 -3.21 17.45
C VAL A 165 8.91 -2.29 16.94
N ILE A 166 9.26 -1.33 16.08
CA ILE A 166 8.27 -0.60 15.29
C ILE A 166 8.18 -1.23 13.89
N ALA A 167 6.97 -1.41 13.38
CA ALA A 167 6.72 -1.88 12.03
C ALA A 167 5.85 -0.91 11.21
N LEU A 168 6.22 -0.65 9.95
CA LEU A 168 5.34 -0.03 8.95
C LEU A 168 5.07 -1.05 7.83
N ASP A 169 3.83 -1.55 7.75
CA ASP A 169 3.51 -2.75 6.96
C ASP A 169 2.45 -2.47 5.87
N HIS A 170 2.92 -2.23 4.64
CA HIS A 170 2.08 -2.21 3.44
C HIS A 170 2.07 -3.58 2.74
N ALA A 171 2.61 -4.64 3.34
CA ALA A 171 2.74 -5.97 2.77
C ALA A 171 1.68 -6.95 3.32
N LEU A 172 0.48 -6.43 3.67
CA LEU A 172 -0.66 -7.21 4.15
C LEU A 172 -0.38 -7.93 5.49
N GLY A 173 0.44 -7.32 6.36
CA GLY A 173 0.69 -7.85 7.69
C GLY A 173 1.79 -8.90 7.72
N LEU A 174 2.51 -9.12 6.61
CA LEU A 174 3.56 -10.12 6.50
C LEU A 174 4.76 -9.78 7.40
N PRO A 175 5.42 -8.60 7.28
CA PRO A 175 6.39 -8.12 8.25
C PRO A 175 5.87 -8.18 9.70
N THR A 176 4.66 -7.70 9.97
CA THR A 176 4.07 -7.70 11.32
C THR A 176 3.99 -9.12 11.89
N ALA A 177 3.41 -10.07 11.14
CA ALA A 177 3.31 -11.46 11.55
C ALA A 177 4.68 -12.11 11.77
N GLY A 178 5.64 -11.83 10.86
CA GLY A 178 7.01 -12.30 10.96
C GLY A 178 7.73 -11.80 12.22
N VAL A 179 7.54 -10.54 12.58
CA VAL A 179 8.08 -9.98 13.82
C VAL A 179 7.44 -10.64 15.05
N LEU A 180 6.10 -10.75 15.10
CA LEU A 180 5.39 -11.38 16.23
C LEU A 180 5.85 -12.81 16.49
N LEU A 181 6.01 -13.60 15.43
CA LEU A 181 6.52 -14.97 15.55
C LEU A 181 7.95 -15.03 16.10
N ARG A 182 8.81 -14.04 15.78
CA ARG A 182 10.19 -13.98 16.26
C ARG A 182 10.30 -13.46 17.70
N LEU A 183 9.37 -12.58 18.11
CA LEU A 183 9.23 -12.15 19.49
C LEU A 183 8.68 -13.26 20.39
N GLY A 184 7.89 -14.18 19.84
CA GLY A 184 7.43 -15.38 20.54
C GLY A 184 6.53 -15.09 21.76
N GLY A 185 5.76 -13.99 21.70
CA GLY A 185 4.87 -13.55 22.79
C GLY A 185 5.59 -12.79 23.90
N GLN A 186 6.90 -12.57 23.75
CA GLN A 186 7.70 -11.77 24.67
C GLN A 186 8.13 -10.49 23.97
N GLY A 187 7.87 -9.34 24.59
CA GLY A 187 8.21 -8.04 24.03
C GLY A 187 6.98 -7.28 23.50
N ARG A 188 7.23 -6.33 22.60
CA ARG A 188 6.22 -5.43 22.05
C ARG A 188 6.46 -5.13 20.58
N LEU A 189 5.39 -5.10 19.80
CA LEU A 189 5.39 -4.66 18.41
C LEU A 189 4.45 -3.48 18.28
N PHE A 190 4.99 -2.35 17.86
CA PHE A 190 4.25 -1.12 17.61
C PHE A 190 4.08 -0.95 16.10
N ARG A 191 2.88 -1.14 15.58
CA ARG A 191 2.61 -1.05 14.14
C ARG A 191 2.07 0.33 13.78
N LEU A 192 2.77 1.01 12.89
CA LEU A 192 2.35 2.28 12.32
C LEU A 192 1.29 2.03 11.24
N LEU A 193 0.13 2.67 11.38
CA LEU A 193 -0.98 2.60 10.45
C LEU A 193 -1.17 3.94 9.72
N GLU A 194 -1.41 3.86 8.41
CA GLU A 194 -1.81 4.99 7.57
C GLU A 194 -3.33 5.01 7.46
N SER A 195 -3.97 6.12 7.82
CA SER A 195 -5.43 6.31 7.72
C SER A 195 -6.30 5.21 8.34
N GLY A 196 -5.84 4.58 9.43
CA GLY A 196 -6.53 3.47 10.08
C GLY A 196 -6.68 2.22 9.21
N ALA A 197 -6.06 2.17 8.03
CA ALA A 197 -6.19 1.07 7.11
C ALA A 197 -5.29 -0.09 7.53
N VAL A 198 -5.90 -1.15 8.07
CA VAL A 198 -5.15 -2.31 8.53
C VAL A 198 -5.14 -3.43 7.48
N GLY A 199 -3.96 -3.68 6.92
CA GLY A 199 -3.72 -4.81 6.04
C GLY A 199 -3.53 -6.11 6.80
N ASP A 200 -4.56 -6.70 7.42
CA ASP A 200 -4.41 -7.86 8.33
C ASP A 200 -4.56 -9.24 7.68
N LYS A 201 -4.46 -9.33 6.35
CA LYS A 201 -4.69 -10.60 5.68
C LYS A 201 -3.75 -11.70 6.17
N ALA A 202 -2.44 -11.42 6.29
CA ALA A 202 -1.48 -12.41 6.77
C ALA A 202 -1.72 -12.80 8.23
N LEU A 203 -2.03 -11.84 9.11
CA LEU A 203 -2.32 -12.11 10.53
C LEU A 203 -3.53 -13.05 10.68
N ARG A 204 -4.60 -12.80 9.92
CA ARG A 204 -5.80 -13.66 9.91
C ARG A 204 -5.52 -15.03 9.32
N ASP A 205 -4.84 -15.10 8.17
CA ASP A 205 -4.56 -16.37 7.48
C ASP A 205 -3.62 -17.27 8.30
N MET A 206 -2.73 -16.69 9.12
CA MET A 206 -1.78 -17.44 9.95
C MET A 206 -2.38 -17.93 11.27
N ALA A 207 -3.60 -17.50 11.62
CA ALA A 207 -4.28 -17.88 12.86
C ALA A 207 -3.36 -17.76 14.10
N LEU A 208 -2.68 -16.61 14.23
CA LEU A 208 -1.74 -16.39 15.33
C LEU A 208 -2.44 -16.52 16.69
N PRO A 209 -1.80 -17.16 17.69
CA PRO A 209 -2.34 -17.22 19.05
C PRO A 209 -2.60 -15.83 19.63
N GLU A 210 -3.66 -15.70 20.42
CA GLU A 210 -4.03 -14.43 21.09
C GLU A 210 -2.88 -13.86 21.93
N ALA A 211 -2.07 -14.74 22.54
CA ALA A 211 -0.87 -14.33 23.27
C ALA A 211 0.11 -13.53 22.39
N LEU A 212 0.26 -13.85 21.11
CA LEU A 212 1.10 -13.08 20.19
C LEU A 212 0.43 -11.76 19.79
N LEU A 213 -0.88 -11.78 19.56
CA LEU A 213 -1.63 -10.58 19.19
C LEU A 213 -1.67 -9.56 20.34
N SER A 214 -1.65 -10.01 21.59
CA SER A 214 -1.54 -9.13 22.76
C SER A 214 -0.23 -8.34 22.84
N CYS A 215 0.79 -8.72 22.06
CA CYS A 215 2.04 -7.95 21.93
C CYS A 215 1.96 -6.85 20.87
N LEU A 216 0.91 -6.80 20.06
CA LEU A 216 0.73 -5.84 18.97
C LEU A 216 -0.04 -4.61 19.46
N THR A 217 0.56 -3.44 19.30
CA THR A 217 -0.07 -2.14 19.55
C THR A 217 -0.08 -1.33 18.25
N ASP A 218 -1.25 -0.88 17.82
CA ASP A 218 -1.41 -0.08 16.62
C ASP A 218 -1.28 1.42 16.93
N ILE A 219 -0.59 2.15 16.05
CA ILE A 219 -0.34 3.59 16.15
C ILE A 219 -0.76 4.24 14.83
N ASN A 220 -1.85 5.00 14.85
CA ASN A 220 -2.32 5.75 13.68
C ASN A 220 -1.47 7.01 13.44
N LEU A 221 -0.89 7.13 12.25
CA LEU A 221 -0.05 8.28 11.88
C LEU A 221 -0.86 9.55 11.59
N ASP A 222 -2.12 9.41 11.18
CA ASP A 222 -2.94 10.53 10.69
C ASP A 222 -3.51 11.40 11.82
N GLN A 223 -3.54 10.91 13.06
CA GLN A 223 -4.31 11.50 14.14
C GLN A 223 -3.53 12.54 14.95
N GLY A 224 -2.76 13.38 14.26
CA GLY A 224 -2.04 14.46 14.92
C GLY A 224 -0.91 13.95 15.80
N LEU A 225 -0.25 12.86 15.38
CA LEU A 225 1.16 12.60 15.69
C LEU A 225 1.99 13.70 15.00
N HIS A 226 1.74 14.96 15.35
CA HIS A 226 2.64 16.08 15.21
C HIS A 226 3.80 15.80 16.14
N VAL A 227 4.59 14.81 15.77
CA VAL A 227 5.99 14.79 16.11
C VAL A 227 6.52 16.03 15.44
N ASN A 228 6.43 17.17 16.14
CA ASN A 228 7.03 18.45 15.78
C ASN A 228 8.56 18.33 15.89
N VAL A 229 9.12 17.22 15.42
CA VAL A 229 10.52 17.12 15.10
C VAL A 229 10.64 17.89 13.80
N CYS A 230 10.85 19.20 13.96
CA CYS A 230 11.36 20.02 12.88
C CYS A 230 12.55 19.29 12.25
N SER A 231 12.69 19.32 10.91
CA SER A 231 13.82 18.69 10.22
C SER A 231 15.17 19.08 10.84
N SER A 232 15.29 20.28 11.41
CA SER A 232 16.47 20.73 12.15
C SER A 232 16.69 20.00 13.49
N GLN A 233 15.63 19.65 14.22
CA GLN A 233 15.73 18.82 15.42
C GLN A 233 16.15 17.39 15.06
N LEU A 234 15.63 16.81 13.96
CA LEU A 234 16.10 15.50 13.51
C LEU A 234 17.58 15.55 13.16
N LEU A 235 18.01 16.54 12.37
CA LEU A 235 19.42 16.73 12.02
C LEU A 235 20.29 16.90 13.26
N LYS A 236 19.81 17.64 14.26
CA LYS A 236 20.53 17.79 15.54
C LYS A 236 20.65 16.48 16.29
N VAL A 237 19.58 15.68 16.40
CA VAL A 237 19.63 14.35 17.03
C VAL A 237 20.51 13.39 16.22
N LEU A 238 20.53 13.50 14.88
CA LEU A 238 21.44 12.76 14.00
C LEU A 238 22.90 13.12 14.25
N GLU A 239 23.20 14.42 14.30
CA GLU A 239 24.53 14.93 14.60
C GLU A 239 24.99 14.56 16.01
N ASP A 240 24.14 14.74 17.02
CA ASP A 240 24.46 14.45 18.42
C ASP A 240 24.75 12.96 18.59
N ARG A 241 23.94 12.07 17.98
CA ARG A 241 24.24 10.63 17.97
C ARG A 241 25.50 10.29 17.19
N HIS A 242 25.77 10.95 16.06
CA HIS A 242 27.01 10.73 15.31
C HIS A 242 28.25 11.13 16.14
N LYS A 243 28.11 12.15 17.00
CA LYS A 243 29.12 12.61 17.95
C LYS A 243 29.16 11.78 19.24
N GLY A 244 28.29 10.77 19.38
CA GLY A 244 28.20 9.92 20.59
C GLY A 244 27.59 10.63 21.80
N ILE A 245 26.94 11.78 21.60
CA ILE A 245 26.28 12.56 22.66
C ILE A 245 24.89 11.95 22.88
N THR A 246 24.72 11.23 23.98
CA THR A 246 23.38 10.83 24.44
C THR A 246 22.67 12.06 25.03
N PRO A 247 21.45 12.38 24.61
CA PRO A 247 20.69 13.48 25.21
C PRO A 247 20.56 13.20 26.72
N LYS A 248 21.12 14.08 27.55
CA LYS A 248 20.75 14.11 28.96
C LYS A 248 19.31 14.60 29.01
N GLU A 249 18.40 13.77 29.52
CA GLU A 249 17.05 14.19 29.86
C GLU A 249 17.12 15.47 30.68
N SER A 250 16.65 16.56 30.11
CA SER A 250 16.52 17.82 30.79
C SER A 250 15.43 17.67 31.85
N GLU A 251 15.80 17.67 33.12
CA GLU A 251 14.88 17.72 34.25
C GLU A 251 13.92 18.91 34.08
N GLU A 252 12.69 18.61 33.69
CA GLU A 252 11.63 19.58 33.46
C GLU A 252 11.05 20.00 34.83
N GLY A 253 11.35 21.23 35.22
CA GLY A 253 10.89 21.83 36.47
C GLY A 253 9.36 21.95 36.51
N ALA A 254 8.79 21.54 37.65
CA ALA A 254 7.35 21.52 37.90
C ALA A 254 6.66 22.88 37.71
N PRO A 255 5.57 22.97 36.91
CA PRO A 255 4.68 24.12 36.92
C PRO A 255 3.62 23.96 38.03
N GLY A 256 3.43 25.05 38.78
CA GLY A 256 2.54 25.12 39.93
C GLY A 256 1.04 25.13 39.61
N GLY A 257 0.28 24.55 40.55
CA GLY A 257 -0.94 25.10 41.14
C GLY A 257 -2.16 25.40 40.24
N PRO A 258 -3.28 24.66 40.36
CA PRO A 258 -4.52 24.99 39.68
C PRO A 258 -5.30 26.10 40.40
N LEU A 259 -5.62 27.18 39.66
CA LEU A 259 -6.67 28.14 40.02
C LEU A 259 -8.04 27.53 39.72
N LYS A 260 -8.93 27.66 40.70
CA LYS A 260 -10.27 27.09 40.75
C LYS A 260 -11.26 28.18 40.29
N GLU A 261 -11.75 28.11 39.06
CA GLU A 261 -12.84 28.97 38.58
C GLU A 261 -14.19 28.27 38.76
N GLU A 262 -15.14 29.01 39.32
CA GLU A 262 -16.52 28.59 39.57
C GLU A 262 -17.32 28.51 38.27
N ALA A 263 -17.94 27.35 38.04
CA ALA A 263 -18.85 27.12 36.93
C ALA A 263 -20.27 27.60 37.29
N GLY A 264 -20.72 28.66 36.62
CA GLY A 264 -22.15 29.02 36.55
C GLY A 264 -22.91 28.08 35.59
N PRO A 265 -24.22 27.86 35.82
CA PRO A 265 -25.05 27.01 34.97
C PRO A 265 -25.31 27.71 33.63
N SER A 266 -24.66 27.23 32.57
CA SER A 266 -24.86 27.71 31.20
C SER A 266 -26.18 27.14 30.65
N GLU A 267 -27.12 28.04 30.37
CA GLU A 267 -28.37 27.76 29.65
C GLU A 267 -28.07 27.18 28.26
N GLY A 268 -28.77 26.09 27.92
CA GLY A 268 -28.53 25.30 26.72
C GLY A 268 -28.84 26.06 25.43
N ALA A 269 -27.83 26.71 24.86
CA ALA A 269 -27.86 27.15 23.48
C ALA A 269 -28.00 25.92 22.56
N GLN A 270 -29.05 25.91 21.73
CA GLN A 270 -29.31 24.84 20.77
C GLN A 270 -28.15 24.78 19.76
N GLN A 271 -27.33 23.72 19.85
CA GLN A 271 -26.26 23.46 18.90
C GLN A 271 -26.84 23.18 17.51
N THR A 272 -26.24 23.78 16.47
CA THR A 272 -26.65 23.51 15.09
C THR A 272 -26.31 22.07 14.68
N PRO A 273 -27.01 21.49 13.69
CA PRO A 273 -26.69 20.16 13.16
C PRO A 273 -25.22 20.01 12.74
N GLU A 274 -24.60 21.05 12.20
CA GLU A 274 -23.18 21.08 11.82
C GLU A 274 -22.27 20.93 13.04
N GLN A 275 -22.50 21.71 14.10
CA GLN A 275 -21.74 21.63 15.35
C GLN A 275 -21.85 20.24 16.00
N ARG A 276 -23.02 19.60 15.88
CA ARG A 276 -23.23 18.24 16.37
C ARG A 276 -22.45 17.20 15.56
N SER A 277 -22.37 17.36 14.24
CA SER A 277 -21.57 16.49 13.36
C SER A 277 -20.07 16.65 13.64
N GLU A 278 -19.58 17.88 13.75
CA GLU A 278 -18.16 18.16 14.08
C GLU A 278 -17.77 17.60 15.45
N ARG A 279 -18.62 17.79 16.46
CA ARG A 279 -18.39 17.22 17.80
C ARG A 279 -18.32 15.71 17.75
N MET A 280 -19.21 15.05 16.99
CA MET A 280 -19.21 13.60 16.85
C MET A 280 -17.95 13.10 16.14
N GLN A 281 -17.46 13.82 15.12
CA GLN A 281 -16.19 13.50 14.44
C GLN A 281 -14.97 13.70 15.35
N GLN A 282 -14.91 14.79 16.12
CA GLN A 282 -13.85 15.02 17.10
C GLN A 282 -13.83 13.95 18.20
N GLU A 283 -15.01 13.56 18.68
CA GLU A 283 -15.15 12.55 19.72
C GLU A 283 -14.73 11.15 19.23
N HIS A 284 -14.88 10.86 17.94
CA HIS A 284 -14.37 9.62 17.35
C HIS A 284 -12.84 9.63 17.12
N GLN A 285 -12.24 10.79 16.84
CA GLN A 285 -10.80 10.91 16.62
C GLN A 285 -9.98 10.93 17.93
N ARG A 286 -10.61 11.30 19.05
CA ARG A 286 -9.96 11.45 20.35
C ARG A 286 -9.41 10.15 20.98
N PRO A 287 -10.17 9.03 21.01
CA PRO A 287 -9.73 7.79 21.64
C PRO A 287 -8.45 7.24 21.00
N ASP A 288 -8.39 7.29 19.68
CA ASP A 288 -7.27 6.72 18.94
C ASP A 288 -5.98 7.54 19.11
N GLY A 289 -6.09 8.88 19.19
CA GLY A 289 -4.95 9.76 19.52
C GLY A 289 -4.38 9.50 20.92
N GLN A 290 -5.24 9.23 21.90
CA GLN A 290 -4.79 8.85 23.25
C GLN A 290 -4.09 7.48 23.25
N ALA A 291 -4.58 6.52 22.48
CA ALA A 291 -3.95 5.21 22.33
C ALA A 291 -2.55 5.33 21.69
N ALA A 292 -2.41 6.17 20.65
CA ALA A 292 -1.13 6.46 20.03
C ALA A 292 -0.15 7.09 21.02
N MET A 293 -0.56 8.13 21.76
CA MET A 293 0.30 8.78 22.76
C MET A 293 0.75 7.81 23.86
N LYS A 294 -0.18 7.00 24.39
CA LYS A 294 0.12 5.96 25.37
C LYS A 294 1.13 4.93 24.84
N ALA A 295 1.03 4.56 23.56
CA ALA A 295 1.98 3.64 22.94
C ALA A 295 3.38 4.25 22.85
N LEU A 296 3.49 5.55 22.55
CA LEU A 296 4.78 6.26 22.54
C LEU A 296 5.38 6.39 23.94
N GLU A 297 4.55 6.70 24.95
CA GLU A 297 4.96 6.70 26.35
C GLU A 297 5.45 5.32 26.78
N GLU A 298 4.80 4.23 26.35
CA GLU A 298 5.26 2.86 26.62
C GLU A 298 6.62 2.56 25.99
N ILE A 299 6.86 3.05 24.77
CA ILE A 299 8.15 2.93 24.09
C ILE A 299 9.24 3.65 24.91
N GLU A 300 8.99 4.90 25.30
CA GLU A 300 9.90 5.74 26.07
C GLU A 300 10.16 5.13 27.46
N ALA A 301 9.12 4.71 28.17
CA ALA A 301 9.18 4.14 29.52
C ALA A 301 9.97 2.84 29.63
N GLY A 302 10.31 2.17 28.52
CA GLY A 302 11.34 1.12 28.58
C GLY A 302 12.44 1.28 27.57
N GLY A 303 12.88 2.53 27.46
CA GLY A 303 14.17 2.90 26.91
C GLY A 303 14.24 2.84 25.40
N GLY A 304 13.10 2.88 24.69
CA GLY A 304 13.05 2.93 23.24
C GLY A 304 12.83 1.58 22.55
N ILE A 305 13.24 1.49 21.28
CA ILE A 305 13.03 0.35 20.38
C ILE A 305 14.35 -0.29 19.99
N ASP A 306 14.33 -1.62 19.86
CA ASP A 306 15.46 -2.47 19.47
C ASP A 306 15.53 -2.65 17.94
N GLY A 307 14.44 -2.35 17.22
CA GLY A 307 14.44 -2.38 15.77
C GLY A 307 13.28 -1.64 15.11
N PHE A 308 13.48 -1.28 13.85
CA PHE A 308 12.44 -0.74 12.97
C PHE A 308 12.43 -1.50 11.65
N VAL A 309 11.25 -1.96 11.25
CA VAL A 309 11.03 -2.64 9.98
C VAL A 309 9.97 -1.93 9.16
N ALA A 310 10.24 -1.70 7.88
CA ALA A 310 9.25 -1.13 6.97
C ALA A 310 9.21 -1.94 5.68
N ALA A 311 8.02 -2.36 5.26
CA ALA A 311 7.77 -2.86 3.93
C ALA A 311 6.69 -1.99 3.29
N VAL A 312 7.12 -0.97 2.56
CA VAL A 312 6.26 0.10 2.06
C VAL A 312 6.14 0.05 0.54
N SER A 313 4.99 0.49 0.05
CA SER A 313 4.73 0.57 -1.39
C SER A 313 4.08 1.91 -1.72
N PRO A 314 4.58 2.66 -2.71
CA PRO A 314 4.00 3.93 -3.12
C PRO A 314 2.56 3.77 -3.63
N TYR A 315 2.20 2.61 -4.19
CA TYR A 315 0.84 2.33 -4.65
C TYR A 315 -0.17 2.07 -3.52
N LYS A 316 0.32 1.93 -2.29
CA LYS A 316 -0.53 1.74 -1.11
C LYS A 316 -0.60 2.97 -0.21
N ALA A 317 0.24 3.96 -0.46
CA ALA A 317 0.14 5.25 0.20
C ALA A 317 -1.23 5.86 -0.11
N ARG A 318 -2.01 6.17 0.92
CA ARG A 318 -3.35 6.75 0.80
C ARG A 318 -3.23 8.27 0.88
N ARG A 319 -3.86 8.94 -0.08
CA ARG A 319 -4.01 10.40 0.00
C ARG A 319 -5.02 10.72 1.11
N PRO A 320 -4.75 11.72 1.96
CA PRO A 320 -5.76 12.28 2.86
C PRO A 320 -7.01 12.65 2.07
N GLN A 321 -8.18 12.37 2.64
CA GLN A 321 -9.44 12.72 1.99
C GLN A 321 -9.51 14.25 1.81
N GLY A 322 -9.63 14.71 0.56
CA GLY A 322 -9.67 16.13 0.21
C GLY A 322 -8.35 16.73 -0.28
N ASP A 323 -7.21 16.04 -0.21
CA ASP A 323 -5.96 16.51 -0.81
C ASP A 323 -5.78 15.95 -2.22
N SER A 324 -6.33 16.66 -3.20
CA SER A 324 -6.12 16.37 -4.62
C SER A 324 -4.80 16.92 -5.17
N SER A 325 -4.10 17.78 -4.41
CA SER A 325 -2.92 18.51 -4.88
C SER A 325 -1.64 17.70 -4.75
N SER A 326 -1.51 16.90 -3.67
CA SER A 326 -0.32 16.09 -3.43
C SER A 326 -0.19 14.94 -4.44
N SER A 327 0.97 14.82 -5.07
CA SER A 327 1.33 13.65 -5.88
C SER A 327 1.50 12.40 -5.01
N THR A 328 1.33 11.22 -5.60
CA THR A 328 1.52 9.93 -4.87
C THR A 328 2.94 9.80 -4.30
N ALA A 329 3.95 10.32 -5.01
CA ALA A 329 5.33 10.33 -4.55
C ALA A 329 5.52 11.20 -3.30
N GLU A 330 4.87 12.36 -3.23
CA GLU A 330 4.92 13.24 -2.05
C GLU A 330 4.22 12.62 -0.85
N VAL A 331 3.05 12.02 -1.04
CA VAL A 331 2.32 11.34 0.04
C VAL A 331 3.14 10.17 0.58
N PHE A 332 3.69 9.34 -0.31
CA PHE A 332 4.60 8.25 0.06
C PHE A 332 5.85 8.76 0.79
N GLY A 333 6.47 9.83 0.28
CA GLY A 333 7.64 10.46 0.90
C GLY A 333 7.34 10.95 2.32
N LYS A 334 6.22 11.65 2.52
CA LYS A 334 5.74 12.10 3.83
C LYS A 334 5.52 10.93 4.79
N LEU A 335 4.86 9.87 4.33
CA LEU A 335 4.61 8.67 5.14
C LEU A 335 5.92 8.04 5.62
N VAL A 336 6.84 7.74 4.70
CA VAL A 336 8.13 7.12 5.04
C VAL A 336 8.96 8.03 5.93
N HIS A 337 8.94 9.33 5.67
CA HIS A 337 9.64 10.32 6.49
C HIS A 337 9.11 10.33 7.93
N ASN A 338 7.80 10.44 8.13
CA ASN A 338 7.19 10.46 9.45
C ASN A 338 7.46 9.15 10.23
N ALA A 339 7.36 8.01 9.57
CA ALA A 339 7.67 6.72 10.18
C ALA A 339 9.15 6.63 10.61
N MET A 340 10.07 7.11 9.77
CA MET A 340 11.50 7.17 10.09
C MET A 340 11.80 8.14 11.23
N LEU A 341 11.12 9.29 11.30
CA LEU A 341 11.24 10.24 12.42
C LEU A 341 10.87 9.59 13.75
N ILE A 342 9.70 8.94 13.79
CA ILE A 342 9.22 8.23 14.98
C ILE A 342 10.22 7.13 15.36
N ALA A 343 10.59 6.27 14.41
CA ALA A 343 11.54 5.20 14.67
C ALA A 343 12.87 5.74 15.21
N TYR A 344 13.40 6.80 14.61
CA TYR A 344 14.68 7.36 15.01
C TYR A 344 14.65 8.00 16.40
N LYS A 345 13.56 8.71 16.75
CA LYS A 345 13.35 9.29 18.08
C LYS A 345 13.55 8.24 19.17
N PHE A 346 12.98 7.05 18.99
CA PHE A 346 13.00 6.00 19.99
C PHE A 346 14.09 4.94 19.80
N LEU A 347 14.93 5.03 18.76
CA LEU A 347 15.91 4.00 18.45
C LEU A 347 17.01 3.89 19.53
N LYS A 348 17.20 2.69 20.11
CA LYS A 348 18.30 2.43 21.05
C LYS A 348 19.67 2.42 20.35
N PRO A 349 20.77 2.68 21.09
CA PRO A 349 22.11 2.39 20.57
C PRO A 349 22.24 0.93 20.14
N GLY A 350 22.72 0.70 18.91
CA GLY A 350 22.89 -0.66 18.34
C GLY A 350 21.63 -1.28 17.74
N ALA A 351 20.47 -0.62 17.81
CA ALA A 351 19.25 -1.10 17.19
C ALA A 351 19.31 -1.07 15.65
N CYS A 352 18.51 -1.93 15.02
CA CYS A 352 18.56 -2.16 13.57
C CYS A 352 17.37 -1.55 12.82
N ILE A 353 17.65 -0.84 11.73
CA ILE A 353 16.62 -0.36 10.78
C ILE A 353 16.67 -1.19 9.49
N ARG A 354 15.53 -1.69 9.03
CA ARG A 354 15.38 -2.37 7.72
C ARG A 354 14.18 -1.82 6.97
N VAL A 355 14.41 -1.28 5.79
CA VAL A 355 13.38 -0.72 4.92
C VAL A 355 13.40 -1.45 3.59
N HIS A 356 12.24 -1.94 3.17
CA HIS A 356 11.98 -2.46 1.84
C HIS A 356 10.95 -1.56 1.16
N THR A 357 11.30 -1.06 -0.01
CA THR A 357 10.39 -0.29 -0.87
C THR A 357 10.15 -1.05 -2.16
N SER A 358 8.91 -1.22 -2.57
CA SER A 358 8.64 -1.69 -3.93
C SER A 358 9.01 -0.56 -4.89
N ARG A 359 10.07 -0.73 -5.69
CA ARG A 359 10.43 0.26 -6.71
C ARG A 359 9.29 0.44 -7.69
N ASP A 360 8.95 1.71 -7.95
CA ASP A 360 8.15 2.10 -9.11
C ASP A 360 9.00 1.77 -10.35
N GLN A 361 8.56 0.79 -11.13
CA GLN A 361 9.19 0.50 -12.41
C GLN A 361 8.68 1.54 -13.39
N GLY A 362 9.28 2.74 -13.36
CA GLY A 362 9.11 3.70 -14.43
C GLY A 362 9.45 3.01 -15.75
N ASP A 363 8.50 3.01 -16.69
CA ASP A 363 8.67 2.44 -18.04
C ASP A 363 9.96 3.04 -18.62
N PRO A 364 11.02 2.25 -18.89
CA PRO A 364 12.29 2.76 -19.39
C PRO A 364 12.15 3.09 -20.88
N LYS A 365 11.19 3.94 -21.23
CA LYS A 365 11.09 4.51 -22.57
C LYS A 365 11.89 5.79 -22.56
N GLY A 366 13.17 5.61 -22.87
CA GLY A 366 14.08 6.70 -23.17
C GLY A 366 13.49 7.62 -24.23
N HIS A 367 13.59 8.91 -23.96
CA HIS A 367 13.69 9.90 -25.02
C HIS A 367 14.92 9.54 -25.85
N LYS A 368 14.67 9.14 -27.11
CA LYS A 368 15.64 9.24 -28.19
C LYS A 368 15.38 10.53 -28.94
#